data_AF-A0A962AW28-F1
#
_entry.id   AF-A0A962AW28-F1
#
_cell.length_a   1.000
_cell.length_b   1.000
_cell.length_c   1.000
_cell.angle_alpha   90.00
_cell.angle_beta   90.00
_cell.angle_gamma   90.00
#
_symmetry.space_group_name_H-M   'P 1'
#
loop_
_entity.id
_entity.type
_entity.pdbx_description
1 polymer ?
#
loop_
_entity_poly.entity_id
_entity_poly.type
_entity_poly.pdbx_seq_one_letter_code
_entity_poly.pdbx_strand_id
1 'polypeptide(L)'
;NPNFARYIVLDSFRVSQMEGIPFRFPQPDPIDQNMATLEVAPEQPRIRRLTRLGAAAQEAGKGLAFINEVATTLWNGEVTGWDQGDHLAKAAARAGLDLAALDGKITNDVDRYEKIIADNEAAHAASNHWGVPCFVYKGEPFFGQDRIDLLVWRLKQNGLQERAA
;
A
#
# COMPACT_ATOMS: atom_id res chain seq x y z
N ASN A 1 -3.56 -16.03 -15.35
CA ASN A 1 -4.49 -17.18 -15.22
C ASN A 1 -5.83 -16.65 -14.72
N PRO A 2 -6.96 -16.89 -15.41
CA PRO A 2 -8.27 -16.32 -15.04
C PRO A 2 -8.76 -16.72 -13.63
N ASN A 3 -8.31 -17.86 -13.09
CA ASN A 3 -8.69 -18.31 -11.75
C ASN A 3 -7.97 -17.54 -10.64
N PHE A 4 -6.91 -16.79 -10.97
CA PHE A 4 -6.08 -16.09 -9.98
C PHE A 4 -6.86 -15.04 -9.21
N ALA A 5 -7.63 -14.18 -9.89
CA ALA A 5 -8.41 -13.13 -9.24
C ALA A 5 -9.44 -13.69 -8.25
N ARG A 6 -10.15 -14.76 -8.64
CA ARG A 6 -11.09 -15.45 -7.76
C ARG A 6 -10.40 -16.04 -6.53
N TYR A 7 -9.22 -16.63 -6.71
CA TYR A 7 -8.44 -17.15 -5.60
C TYR A 7 -8.04 -16.04 -4.62
N ILE A 8 -7.52 -14.92 -5.12
CA ILE A 8 -7.12 -13.78 -4.27
C ILE A 8 -8.29 -13.29 -3.42
N VAL A 9 -9.48 -13.11 -4.01
CA VAL A 9 -10.67 -12.71 -3.26
C VAL A 9 -10.96 -13.68 -2.10
N LEU A 10 -11.04 -14.98 -2.41
CA LEU A 10 -11.33 -16.00 -1.40
C LEU A 10 -10.25 -16.05 -0.31
N ASP A 11 -8.99 -15.94 -0.71
CA ASP A 11 -7.86 -16.05 0.20
C ASP A 11 -7.75 -14.84 1.13
N SER A 12 -7.96 -13.62 0.62
CA SER A 12 -8.02 -12.41 1.44
C SER A 12 -9.09 -12.51 2.53
N PHE A 13 -10.28 -13.04 2.22
CA PHE A 13 -11.31 -13.28 3.23
C PHE A 13 -10.88 -14.32 4.27
N ARG A 14 -10.29 -15.46 3.86
CA ARG A 14 -9.82 -16.48 4.81
C ARG A 14 -8.75 -15.94 5.75
N VAL A 15 -7.77 -15.22 5.21
CA VAL A 15 -6.72 -14.56 6.02
C VAL A 15 -7.36 -13.57 7.00
N SER A 16 -8.27 -12.70 6.54
CA SER A 16 -8.91 -11.71 7.41
C SER A 16 -9.66 -12.35 8.58
N GLN A 17 -10.34 -13.48 8.34
CA GLN A 17 -11.05 -14.24 9.37
C GLN A 17 -10.09 -14.93 10.34
N MET A 18 -8.99 -15.49 9.82
CA MET A 18 -7.97 -16.15 10.63
C MET A 18 -7.26 -15.17 11.58
N GLU A 19 -6.94 -13.98 11.09
CA GLU A 19 -6.23 -12.93 11.83
C GLU A 19 -7.15 -12.01 12.65
N GLY A 20 -8.47 -12.14 12.51
CA GLY A 20 -9.44 -11.26 13.17
C GLY A 20 -9.39 -9.82 12.67
N ILE A 21 -9.00 -9.60 11.42
CA ILE A 21 -8.86 -8.27 10.81
C ILE A 21 -10.16 -7.93 10.05
N PRO A 22 -10.84 -6.80 10.34
CA PRO A 22 -11.97 -6.33 9.55
C PRO A 22 -11.57 -6.15 8.08
N PHE A 23 -12.36 -6.69 7.16
CA PHE A 23 -12.02 -6.67 5.73
C PHE A 23 -13.24 -6.52 4.82
N ARG A 24 -13.12 -5.58 3.88
CA ARG A 24 -13.97 -5.43 2.70
C ARG A 24 -13.15 -4.74 1.61
N PHE A 25 -13.38 -5.09 0.35
CA PHE A 25 -12.82 -4.34 -0.77
C PHE A 25 -13.24 -2.85 -0.73
N PRO A 26 -12.35 -1.92 -1.11
CA PRO A 26 -12.65 -0.50 -1.08
C PRO A 26 -13.80 -0.16 -2.02
N GLN A 27 -14.58 0.84 -1.65
CA GLN A 27 -15.63 1.40 -2.49
C GLN A 27 -15.47 2.92 -2.53
N PRO A 28 -15.09 3.53 -3.67
CA PRO A 28 -14.72 2.89 -4.95
C PRO A 28 -13.40 2.10 -4.87
N ASP A 29 -13.08 1.29 -5.88
CA ASP A 29 -11.75 0.71 -6.05
C ASP A 29 -10.74 1.84 -6.35
N PRO A 30 -9.53 1.87 -5.74
CA PRO A 30 -8.49 2.82 -6.10
C PRO A 30 -8.04 2.73 -7.56
N ILE A 31 -8.17 1.56 -8.18
CA ILE A 31 -7.91 1.33 -9.60
C ILE A 31 -9.21 1.56 -10.38
N ASP A 32 -9.16 2.48 -11.33
CA ASP A 32 -10.28 2.77 -12.21
C ASP A 32 -10.30 1.71 -13.30
N GLN A 33 -11.04 0.62 -13.08
CA GLN A 33 -11.16 -0.49 -14.02
C GLN A 33 -12.60 -0.94 -14.20
N ASN A 34 -12.93 -1.41 -15.39
CA ASN A 34 -14.18 -2.10 -15.64
C ASN A 34 -14.08 -3.53 -15.13
N MET A 35 -14.75 -3.83 -14.03
CA MET A 35 -14.68 -5.16 -13.39
C MET A 35 -15.27 -6.30 -14.24
N ALA A 36 -16.06 -6.00 -15.27
CA ALA A 36 -16.61 -7.00 -16.18
C ALA A 36 -15.65 -7.33 -17.35
N THR A 37 -14.95 -6.33 -17.88
CA THR A 37 -14.03 -6.50 -19.02
C THR A 37 -12.56 -6.58 -18.61
N LEU A 38 -12.24 -6.25 -17.37
CA LEU A 38 -10.89 -6.03 -16.82
C LEU A 38 -10.11 -4.93 -17.55
N GLU A 39 -10.81 -4.06 -18.27
CA GLU A 39 -10.20 -2.91 -18.93
C GLU A 39 -9.83 -1.86 -17.87
N VAL A 40 -8.55 -1.52 -17.81
CA VAL A 40 -8.03 -0.47 -16.93
C VAL A 40 -8.15 0.87 -17.66
N ALA A 41 -8.78 1.84 -17.03
CA ALA A 41 -8.93 3.18 -17.60
C ALA A 41 -7.57 3.84 -17.81
N PRO A 42 -7.38 4.63 -18.88
CA PRO A 42 -6.12 5.31 -19.15
C PRO A 42 -5.78 6.36 -18.08
N GLU A 43 -6.81 7.03 -17.56
CA GLU A 43 -6.67 7.95 -16.43
C GLU A 43 -6.96 7.24 -15.12
N GLN A 44 -6.05 7.43 -14.16
CA GLN A 44 -6.03 6.74 -12.87
C GLN A 44 -5.91 7.74 -11.71
N PRO A 45 -6.84 8.69 -11.55
CA PRO A 45 -6.72 9.79 -10.59
C PRO A 45 -6.62 9.31 -9.13
N ARG A 46 -7.36 8.25 -8.77
CA ARG A 46 -7.39 7.71 -7.40
C ARG A 46 -6.05 7.10 -6.99
N ILE A 47 -5.62 6.05 -7.70
CA ILE A 47 -4.36 5.37 -7.35
C ILE A 47 -3.13 6.26 -7.58
N ARG A 48 -3.07 7.09 -8.64
CA ARG A 48 -1.94 8.03 -8.84
C ARG A 48 -1.82 9.03 -7.70
N ARG A 49 -2.95 9.54 -7.18
CA ARG A 49 -2.92 10.40 -6.00
C ARG A 49 -2.43 9.64 -4.76
N LEU A 50 -2.97 8.44 -4.50
CA LEU A 50 -2.57 7.64 -3.33
C LEU A 50 -1.08 7.27 -3.34
N THR A 51 -0.52 6.87 -4.48
CA THR A 51 0.90 6.50 -4.58
C THR A 51 1.81 7.70 -4.36
N ARG A 52 1.48 8.88 -4.93
CA ARG A 52 2.22 10.12 -4.68
C ARG A 52 2.10 10.58 -3.22
N LEU A 53 0.91 10.48 -2.61
CA LEU A 53 0.73 10.75 -1.18
C LEU A 53 1.61 9.82 -0.32
N GLY A 54 1.69 8.54 -0.67
CA GLY A 54 2.58 7.58 -0.02
C GLY A 54 4.06 7.97 -0.14
N ALA A 55 4.49 8.42 -1.32
CA ALA A 55 5.83 8.94 -1.54
C ALA A 55 6.11 10.21 -0.71
N ALA A 56 5.18 11.16 -0.68
CA ALA A 56 5.30 12.38 0.14
C ALA A 56 5.32 12.09 1.65
N ALA A 57 4.52 11.13 2.12
CA ALA A 57 4.54 10.67 3.51
C ALA A 57 5.86 9.97 3.87
N GLN A 58 6.44 9.23 2.92
CA GLN A 58 7.75 8.60 3.09
C GLN A 58 8.86 9.66 3.22
N GLU A 59 8.88 10.69 2.38
CA GLU A 59 9.81 11.81 2.53
C GLU A 59 9.67 12.53 3.88
N ALA A 60 8.45 12.56 4.43
CA ALA A 60 8.17 13.11 5.75
C ALA A 60 8.56 12.17 6.92
N GLY A 61 9.14 10.99 6.64
CA GLY A 61 9.50 9.99 7.65
C GLY A 61 8.30 9.29 8.30
N LYS A 62 7.13 9.34 7.64
CA LYS A 62 5.85 8.82 8.15
C LYS A 62 5.18 7.82 7.20
N GLY A 63 5.92 7.27 6.24
CA GLY A 63 5.39 6.38 5.19
C GLY A 63 4.60 5.19 5.75
N LEU A 64 5.17 4.42 6.68
CA LEU A 64 4.48 3.24 7.26
C LEU A 64 3.25 3.63 8.08
N ALA A 65 3.32 4.71 8.87
CA ALA A 65 2.18 5.19 9.65
C ALA A 65 1.04 5.64 8.73
N PHE A 66 1.36 6.38 7.66
CA PHE A 66 0.39 6.82 6.67
C PHE A 66 -0.26 5.65 5.93
N ILE A 67 0.53 4.70 5.42
CA ILE A 67 0.02 3.53 4.71
C ILE A 67 -0.89 2.71 5.62
N ASN A 68 -0.53 2.51 6.89
CA ASN A 68 -1.38 1.80 7.84
C ASN A 68 -2.76 2.47 7.96
N GLU A 69 -2.79 3.78 8.23
CA GLU A 69 -4.05 4.50 8.43
C GLU A 69 -4.92 4.58 7.16
N VAL A 70 -4.31 4.81 6.01
CA VAL A 70 -5.02 4.86 4.73
C VAL A 70 -5.50 3.47 4.33
N ALA A 71 -4.66 2.43 4.42
CA ALA A 71 -5.07 1.06 4.10
C ALA A 71 -6.22 0.59 5.00
N THR A 72 -6.15 0.84 6.32
CA THR A 72 -7.28 0.52 7.21
C THR A 72 -8.56 1.25 6.78
N THR A 73 -8.46 2.55 6.46
CA THR A 73 -9.62 3.34 6.01
C THR A 73 -10.24 2.79 4.71
N LEU A 74 -9.42 2.31 3.78
CA LEU A 74 -9.89 1.77 2.50
C LEU A 74 -10.48 0.35 2.64
N TRP A 75 -9.87 -0.49 3.47
CA TRP A 75 -10.06 -1.94 3.42
C TRP A 75 -10.82 -2.53 4.62
N ASN A 76 -11.14 -1.76 5.67
CA ASN A 76 -11.80 -2.31 6.86
C ASN A 76 -13.31 -2.58 6.70
N GLY A 77 -13.94 -1.98 5.69
CA GLY A 77 -15.37 -2.10 5.41
C GLY A 77 -16.31 -1.10 6.09
N GLU A 78 -15.79 -0.20 6.91
CA GLU A 78 -16.58 0.82 7.61
C GLU A 78 -16.79 2.08 6.78
N VAL A 79 -15.90 2.35 5.82
CA VAL A 79 -15.92 3.57 5.00
C VAL A 79 -16.28 3.24 3.55
N THR A 80 -17.33 3.89 3.05
CA THR A 80 -17.69 3.94 1.62
C THR A 80 -17.51 5.37 1.13
N GLY A 81 -17.02 5.53 -0.09
CA GLY A 81 -16.63 6.85 -0.62
C GLY A 81 -15.39 7.39 0.09
N TRP A 82 -14.39 6.54 0.35
CA TRP A 82 -13.16 6.94 1.04
C TRP A 82 -12.41 8.09 0.35
N ASP A 83 -12.63 8.26 -0.95
CA ASP A 83 -12.07 9.31 -1.79
C ASP A 83 -12.83 10.65 -1.70
N GLN A 84 -13.92 10.68 -0.92
CA GLN A 84 -14.79 11.83 -0.70
C GLN A 84 -14.70 12.33 0.74
N GLY A 85 -15.20 13.54 0.98
CA GLY A 85 -15.31 14.11 2.33
C GLY A 85 -13.94 14.21 3.04
N ASP A 86 -13.92 13.87 4.32
CA ASP A 86 -12.75 14.03 5.20
C ASP A 86 -12.07 12.72 5.59
N HIS A 87 -12.42 11.60 4.96
CA HIS A 87 -11.92 10.27 5.33
C HIS A 87 -10.39 10.17 5.23
N LEU A 88 -9.81 10.57 4.09
CA LEU A 88 -8.36 10.60 3.93
C LEU A 88 -7.69 11.64 4.83
N ALA A 89 -8.35 12.77 5.08
CA ALA A 89 -7.79 13.81 5.95
C ALA A 89 -7.66 13.30 7.39
N LYS A 90 -8.70 12.60 7.89
CA LYS A 90 -8.69 11.92 9.18
C LYS A 90 -7.63 10.82 9.23
N ALA A 91 -7.48 10.02 8.17
CA ALA A 91 -6.44 8.99 8.10
C ALA A 91 -5.03 9.59 8.16
N ALA A 92 -4.76 10.63 7.37
CA ALA A 92 -3.49 11.35 7.40
C ALA A 92 -3.23 11.95 8.79
N ALA A 93 -4.25 12.56 9.41
CA ALA A 93 -4.13 13.16 10.74
C ALA A 93 -3.77 12.12 11.82
N ARG A 94 -4.34 10.91 11.78
CA ARG A 94 -3.97 9.80 12.68
C ARG A 94 -2.52 9.36 12.49
N ALA A 95 -1.97 9.49 11.28
CA ALA A 95 -0.55 9.27 11.00
C ALA A 95 0.36 10.46 11.38
N GLY A 96 -0.21 11.55 11.89
CA GLY A 96 0.50 12.79 12.24
C GLY A 96 0.87 13.65 11.04
N LEU A 97 0.07 13.59 9.96
CA LEU A 97 0.27 14.34 8.72
C LEU A 97 -0.94 15.22 8.41
N ASP A 98 -0.71 16.35 7.75
CA ASP A 98 -1.78 17.17 7.17
C ASP A 98 -1.97 16.81 5.69
N LEU A 99 -3.16 16.31 5.34
CA LEU A 99 -3.47 15.90 3.97
C LEU A 99 -3.38 17.08 2.99
N ALA A 100 -3.83 18.28 3.39
CA ALA A 100 -3.81 19.44 2.49
C ALA A 100 -2.37 19.85 2.15
N ALA A 101 -1.46 19.82 3.13
CA ALA A 101 -0.04 20.02 2.89
C ALA A 101 0.57 18.95 1.97
N LEU A 102 0.20 17.67 2.14
CA LEU A 102 0.66 16.60 1.25
C LEU A 102 0.13 16.77 -0.19
N ASP A 103 -1.15 17.06 -0.35
CA ASP A 103 -1.77 17.35 -1.65
C ASP A 103 -1.06 18.52 -2.34
N GLY A 104 -0.80 19.60 -1.59
CA GLY A 104 -0.05 20.75 -2.09
C GLY A 104 1.34 20.36 -2.61
N LYS A 105 2.06 19.48 -1.91
CA LYS A 105 3.37 18.97 -2.39
C LYS A 105 3.22 18.21 -3.70
N ILE A 106 2.33 17.22 -3.74
CA ILE A 106 2.24 16.31 -4.90
C ILE A 106 1.65 16.96 -6.14
N THR A 107 0.91 18.07 -5.99
CA THR A 107 0.41 18.88 -7.11
C THR A 107 1.45 19.88 -7.58
N ASN A 108 2.25 20.46 -6.69
CA ASN A 108 3.27 21.45 -7.06
C ASN A 108 4.52 20.84 -7.69
N ASP A 109 4.83 19.57 -7.43
CA ASP A 109 6.03 18.89 -7.94
C ASP A 109 5.73 17.45 -8.36
N VAL A 110 4.86 17.30 -9.36
CA VAL A 110 4.42 15.99 -9.88
C VAL A 110 5.60 15.13 -10.31
N ASP A 111 6.55 15.71 -11.07
CA ASP A 111 7.68 14.98 -11.65
C ASP A 111 8.59 14.38 -10.58
N ARG A 112 8.81 15.09 -9.47
CA ARG A 112 9.57 14.55 -8.32
C ARG A 112 8.91 13.29 -7.77
N TYR A 113 7.60 13.33 -7.52
CA TYR A 113 6.91 12.20 -6.91
C TYR A 113 6.75 11.02 -7.88
N GLU A 114 6.54 11.27 -9.17
CA GLU A 114 6.62 10.23 -10.20
C GLU A 114 8.01 9.59 -10.25
N LYS A 115 9.08 10.39 -10.13
CA LYS A 115 10.44 9.86 -10.07
C LYS A 115 10.65 8.96 -8.85
N ILE A 116 10.16 9.32 -7.67
CA ILE A 116 10.28 8.47 -6.46
C ILE A 116 9.60 7.12 -6.68
N ILE A 117 8.42 7.11 -7.30
CA ILE A 117 7.67 5.90 -7.60
C ILE A 117 8.43 5.06 -8.63
N ALA A 118 8.90 5.66 -9.73
CA ALA A 118 9.67 4.96 -10.75
C ALA A 118 10.99 4.37 -10.21
N ASP A 119 11.70 5.11 -9.34
CA ASP A 119 12.91 4.61 -8.69
C ASP A 119 12.60 3.40 -7.77
N ASN A 120 11.44 3.41 -7.08
CA ASN A 120 10.99 2.29 -6.26
C ASN A 120 10.67 1.04 -7.12
N GLU A 121 9.96 1.24 -8.24
CA GLU A 121 9.66 0.18 -9.20
C GLU A 121 10.95 -0.42 -9.80
N ALA A 122 11.91 0.43 -10.16
CA ALA A 122 13.21 -0.01 -10.66
C ALA A 122 14.00 -0.81 -9.60
N ALA A 123 13.96 -0.39 -8.33
CA ALA A 123 14.59 -1.11 -7.23
C ALA A 123 13.94 -2.49 -6.99
N HIS A 124 12.61 -2.58 -7.09
CA HIS A 124 11.88 -3.86 -7.00
C HIS A 124 12.23 -4.77 -8.20
N ALA A 125 12.27 -4.25 -9.42
CA ALA A 125 12.68 -5.03 -10.59
C ALA A 125 14.12 -5.54 -10.46
N ALA A 126 15.03 -4.72 -9.92
CA ALA A 126 16.42 -5.10 -9.65
C ALA A 126 16.57 -6.19 -8.59
N SER A 127 15.53 -6.46 -7.78
CA SER A 127 15.52 -7.58 -6.83
C SER A 127 15.23 -8.93 -7.49
N ASN A 128 15.13 -8.98 -8.83
CA ASN A 128 14.77 -10.16 -9.60
C ASN A 128 13.43 -10.77 -9.16
N HIS A 129 12.49 -9.90 -8.77
CA HIS A 129 11.13 -10.23 -8.37
C HIS A 129 10.13 -9.28 -9.07
N TRP A 130 8.84 -9.64 -9.08
CA TRP A 130 7.81 -8.91 -9.84
C TRP A 130 6.51 -8.66 -9.06
N GLY A 131 6.18 -9.46 -8.05
CA GLY A 131 4.93 -9.37 -7.30
C GLY A 131 5.02 -8.55 -6.01
N VAL A 132 3.88 -8.05 -5.53
CA VAL A 132 3.75 -7.36 -4.24
C VAL A 132 2.80 -8.11 -3.28
N PRO A 133 2.95 -7.98 -1.95
CA PRO A 133 4.06 -7.31 -1.27
C PRO A 133 5.37 -8.11 -1.39
N CYS A 134 6.50 -7.43 -1.55
CA CYS A 134 7.82 -8.02 -1.59
C CYS A 134 8.76 -7.21 -0.70
N PHE A 135 9.54 -7.90 0.12
CA PHE A 135 10.58 -7.31 0.95
C PHE A 135 11.93 -7.80 0.46
N VAL A 136 12.93 -6.92 0.43
CA VAL A 136 14.28 -7.28 -0.02
C VAL A 136 15.27 -6.96 1.08
N TYR A 137 16.04 -7.96 1.52
CA TYR A 137 17.05 -7.78 2.55
C TYR A 137 18.37 -8.41 2.11
N LYS A 138 19.44 -7.59 2.04
CA LYS A 138 20.76 -8.00 1.55
C LYS A 138 20.73 -8.76 0.21
N GLY A 139 19.82 -8.36 -0.69
CA GLY A 139 19.62 -8.99 -2.00
C GLY A 139 18.74 -10.25 -1.98
N GLU A 140 18.25 -10.70 -0.83
CA GLU A 140 17.28 -11.79 -0.73
C GLU A 140 15.84 -11.24 -0.81
N PRO A 141 15.02 -11.66 -1.79
CA PRO A 141 13.60 -11.32 -1.85
C PRO A 141 12.72 -12.24 -0.98
N PHE A 142 11.73 -11.66 -0.30
CA PHE A 142 10.71 -12.30 0.52
C PHE A 142 9.34 -11.87 0.01
N PHE A 143 8.71 -12.70 -0.82
CA PHE A 143 7.47 -12.37 -1.52
C PHE A 143 6.24 -12.97 -0.85
N GLY A 144 5.26 -12.10 -0.57
CA GLY A 144 4.04 -12.44 0.13
C GLY A 144 4.09 -12.05 1.60
N GLN A 145 2.94 -11.69 2.15
CA GLN A 145 2.79 -11.37 3.57
C GLN A 145 3.10 -12.58 4.47
N ASP A 146 2.87 -13.79 3.96
CA ASP A 146 3.16 -15.08 4.61
C ASP A 146 4.68 -15.33 4.76
N ARG A 147 5.52 -14.45 4.23
CA ARG A 147 6.98 -14.48 4.38
C ARG A 147 7.51 -13.50 5.41
N ILE A 148 6.65 -12.72 6.08
CA ILE A 148 7.09 -11.76 7.11
C ILE A 148 7.82 -12.48 8.25
N ASP A 149 7.29 -13.60 8.75
CA ASP A 149 7.96 -14.37 9.82
C ASP A 149 9.32 -14.91 9.38
N LEU A 150 9.41 -15.37 8.13
CA LEU A 150 10.67 -15.84 7.54
C LEU A 150 11.68 -14.69 7.38
N LEU A 151 11.22 -13.51 6.97
CA LEU A 151 12.03 -12.31 6.92
C LEU A 151 12.53 -11.92 8.32
N VAL A 152 11.66 -11.90 9.33
CA VAL A 152 12.02 -11.58 10.71
C VAL A 152 13.06 -12.57 11.24
N TRP A 153 12.91 -13.87 10.94
CA TRP A 153 13.92 -14.88 11.26
C TRP A 153 15.28 -14.56 10.63
N ARG A 154 15.32 -14.18 9.34
CA ARG A 154 16.56 -13.79 8.65
C ARG A 154 17.16 -12.52 9.26
N LEU A 155 16.34 -11.54 9.61
CA LEU A 155 16.79 -10.30 10.24
C LEU A 155 17.41 -10.56 11.61
N LYS A 156 16.84 -11.47 12.42
CA LYS A 156 17.39 -11.89 13.72
C LYS A 156 18.78 -12.53 13.59
N GLN A 157 18.99 -13.36 12.57
CA GLN A 157 20.33 -13.90 12.26
C GLN A 157 21.37 -12.82 11.94
N ASN A 158 20.91 -11.64 11.52
CA ASN A 158 21.74 -10.49 11.21
C ASN A 158 21.70 -9.39 12.29
N GLY A 159 21.28 -9.75 13.51
CA GLY A 159 21.37 -8.89 14.68
C GLY A 159 20.13 -8.07 15.01
N LEU A 160 19.00 -8.23 14.30
CA LEU A 160 17.74 -7.62 14.72
C LEU A 160 17.38 -8.10 16.13
N GLN A 161 17.25 -7.15 17.06
CA GLN A 161 16.79 -7.40 18.42
C GLN A 161 15.36 -6.91 18.58
N GLU A 162 14.63 -7.56 19.48
CA GLU A 162 13.35 -7.06 19.94
C GLU A 162 13.55 -5.72 20.67
N ARG A 163 12.61 -4.79 20.49
CA ARG A 163 12.69 -3.52 21.22
C ARG A 163 12.46 -3.81 22.70
N ALA A 164 13.26 -3.18 23.56
CA ALA A 164 13.00 -3.21 25.00
C ALA A 164 11.61 -2.62 25.26
N ALA A 165 10.86 -3.26 26.15
CA ALA A 165 9.54 -2.82 26.60
C ALA A 165 9.62 -1.47 27.34
#